data_AF-B1CAG3-F1
#
_entry.id   AF-B1CAG3-F1
#
_cell.length_a   1.000
_cell.length_b   1.000
_cell.length_c   1.000
_cell.angle_alpha   90.00
_cell.angle_beta   90.00
_cell.angle_gamma   90.00
#
_symmetry.space_group_name_H-M   'P 1'
#
loop_
_entity.id
_entity.type
_entity.pdbx_description
1 polymer ?
#
loop_
_entity_poly.entity_id
_entity_poly.type
_entity_poly.pdbx_seq_one_letter_code
_entity_poly.pdbx_strand_id
1 'polypeptide(L)'
;MIKTKGKANHNDTFMMFDVDAIENAPQFKMTKSDKKKYTILFNSVNVKGTKTLKQHKQKILKSFKSKNIKFKKSNISLISLYMHSPSDNLRFIGHTGVLIKNNKSLLFLEKFGPEAPYQITKFNSKKQLINYLLSRNDIYGDKTELSPIITQNDKIIYGGK
;
A
#
# COMPACT_ATOMS: atom_id res chain seq x y z
N MET A 1 0.57 9.83 -12.56
CA MET A 1 -0.87 9.58 -12.79
C MET A 1 -1.11 8.07 -12.85
N ILE A 2 -2.01 7.56 -11.99
CA ILE A 2 -2.38 6.15 -11.89
C ILE A 2 -3.68 5.94 -12.68
N LYS A 3 -3.75 4.88 -13.49
CA LYS A 3 -4.99 4.47 -14.17
C LYS A 3 -5.46 3.13 -13.61
N THR A 4 -6.78 2.96 -13.46
CA THR A 4 -7.42 1.72 -13.02
C THR A 4 -8.60 1.40 -13.94
N LYS A 5 -8.95 0.13 -14.13
CA LYS A 5 -10.19 -0.28 -14.86
C LYS A 5 -10.99 -1.40 -14.16
N GLY A 6 -10.62 -1.75 -12.92
CA GLY A 6 -11.30 -2.78 -12.13
C GLY A 6 -12.63 -2.34 -11.51
N LYS A 7 -13.31 -3.30 -10.86
CA LYS A 7 -14.42 -3.04 -9.94
C LYS A 7 -13.86 -2.77 -8.55
N ALA A 8 -14.37 -1.73 -7.89
CA ALA A 8 -14.09 -1.48 -6.48
C ALA A 8 -14.86 -2.50 -5.62
N ASN A 9 -14.20 -3.06 -4.61
CA ASN A 9 -14.88 -3.77 -3.54
C ASN A 9 -15.22 -2.77 -2.43
N HIS A 10 -16.50 -2.45 -2.27
CA HIS A 10 -16.97 -1.52 -1.26
C HIS A 10 -17.17 -2.18 0.12
N ASN A 11 -17.13 -3.52 0.19
CA ASN A 11 -17.33 -4.28 1.43
C ASN A 11 -15.99 -4.67 2.09
N ASP A 12 -14.91 -4.00 1.72
CA ASP A 12 -13.58 -4.24 2.25
C ASP A 12 -13.45 -3.55 3.61
N THR A 13 -13.47 -4.33 4.69
CA THR A 13 -13.50 -3.82 6.07
C THR A 13 -12.27 -2.96 6.40
N PHE A 14 -11.12 -3.26 5.81
CA PHE A 14 -9.89 -2.47 5.96
C PHE A 14 -9.96 -1.09 5.29
N MET A 15 -10.97 -0.85 4.44
CA MET A 15 -11.19 0.44 3.77
C MET A 15 -12.30 1.27 4.43
N MET A 16 -12.98 0.74 5.46
CA MET A 16 -14.19 1.36 6.03
C MET A 16 -13.93 2.79 6.50
N PHE A 17 -12.87 3.01 7.28
CA PHE A 17 -12.51 4.34 7.79
C PHE A 17 -12.08 5.30 6.67
N ASP A 18 -11.36 4.82 5.65
CA ASP A 18 -10.99 5.63 4.51
C ASP A 18 -12.23 6.11 3.73
N VAL A 19 -13.18 5.20 3.49
CA VAL A 19 -14.40 5.51 2.76
C VAL A 19 -15.27 6.49 3.54
N ASP A 20 -15.42 6.29 4.85
CA ASP A 20 -16.12 7.20 5.75
C ASP A 20 -15.49 8.60 5.73
N ALA A 21 -14.16 8.68 5.88
CA ALA A 21 -13.43 9.94 5.85
C ALA A 21 -13.61 10.69 4.51
N ILE A 22 -13.56 9.98 3.37
CA ILE A 22 -13.78 10.58 2.04
C ILE A 22 -15.22 11.10 1.87
N GLU A 23 -16.20 10.44 2.46
CA GLU A 23 -17.62 10.82 2.37
C GLU A 23 -17.97 11.98 3.30
N ASN A 24 -17.45 11.96 4.52
CA ASN A 24 -17.93 12.78 5.63
C ASN A 24 -16.98 13.91 6.03
N ALA A 25 -15.68 13.82 5.73
CA ALA A 25 -14.71 14.85 6.09
C ALA A 25 -14.42 15.79 4.90
N PRO A 26 -14.73 17.11 4.98
CA PRO A 26 -14.58 18.04 3.86
C PRO A 26 -13.18 18.08 3.24
N GLN A 27 -12.13 17.94 4.04
CA GLN A 27 -10.73 17.96 3.60
C GLN A 27 -10.32 16.75 2.75
N PHE A 28 -11.10 15.66 2.79
CA PHE A 28 -10.85 14.44 2.02
C PHE A 28 -11.86 14.22 0.90
N LYS A 29 -12.78 15.17 0.65
CA LYS A 29 -13.76 15.06 -0.43
C LYS A 29 -13.06 14.85 -1.76
N MET A 30 -13.48 13.82 -2.48
CA MET A 30 -12.99 13.47 -3.81
C MET A 30 -14.12 13.41 -4.83
N THR A 31 -13.79 13.53 -6.11
CA THR A 31 -14.73 13.19 -7.18
C THR A 31 -15.10 11.70 -7.12
N LYS A 32 -16.29 11.32 -7.62
CA LYS A 32 -16.69 9.89 -7.73
C LYS A 32 -15.64 9.06 -8.47
N SER A 33 -14.99 9.64 -9.48
CA SER A 33 -13.95 8.99 -10.27
C SER A 33 -12.69 8.72 -9.44
N ASP A 34 -12.24 9.70 -8.65
CA ASP A 34 -11.03 9.56 -7.85
C ASP A 34 -11.24 8.66 -6.64
N LYS A 35 -12.42 8.74 -5.99
CA LYS A 35 -12.83 7.76 -4.97
C LYS A 35 -12.77 6.34 -5.52
N LYS A 36 -13.33 6.08 -6.71
CA LYS A 36 -13.26 4.76 -7.35
C LYS A 36 -11.82 4.32 -7.59
N LYS A 37 -10.94 5.20 -8.06
CA LYS A 37 -9.50 4.89 -8.25
C LYS A 37 -8.81 4.57 -6.93
N TYR A 38 -9.08 5.36 -5.89
CA TYR A 38 -8.57 5.17 -4.53
C TYR A 38 -8.98 3.79 -4.00
N THR A 39 -10.27 3.47 -4.02
CA THR A 39 -10.77 2.17 -3.55
C THR A 39 -10.15 1.00 -4.31
N ILE A 40 -10.07 1.07 -5.65
CA ILE A 40 -9.44 -0.01 -6.43
C ILE A 40 -7.96 -0.20 -6.04
N LEU A 41 -7.23 0.90 -5.89
CA LEU A 41 -5.80 0.89 -5.56
C LEU A 41 -5.52 0.30 -4.18
N PHE A 42 -6.32 0.68 -3.18
CA PHE A 42 -6.10 0.30 -1.78
C PHE A 42 -6.87 -0.94 -1.32
N ASN A 43 -7.83 -1.43 -2.12
CA ASN A 43 -8.55 -2.65 -1.78
C ASN A 43 -7.60 -3.80 -1.46
N SER A 44 -7.88 -4.46 -0.34
CA SER A 44 -7.20 -5.64 0.17
C SER A 44 -7.16 -6.77 -0.87
N VAL A 45 -6.20 -7.66 -0.69
CA VAL A 45 -5.95 -8.80 -1.56
C VAL A 45 -6.30 -10.07 -0.79
N ASN A 46 -7.27 -10.81 -1.32
CA ASN A 46 -7.65 -12.10 -0.76
C ASN A 46 -6.54 -13.15 -0.97
N VAL A 47 -6.09 -13.73 0.14
CA VAL A 47 -5.05 -14.76 0.21
C VAL A 47 -5.56 -16.09 0.79
N LYS A 48 -6.89 -16.28 0.84
CA LYS A 48 -7.51 -17.54 1.27
C LYS A 48 -6.97 -18.71 0.45
N GLY A 49 -6.69 -19.81 1.14
CA GLY A 49 -6.12 -21.03 0.55
C GLY A 49 -4.63 -20.93 0.22
N THR A 50 -3.92 -19.90 0.68
CA THR A 50 -2.46 -19.79 0.56
C THR A 50 -1.80 -19.83 1.94
N LYS A 51 -0.56 -20.34 2.00
CA LYS A 51 0.18 -20.54 3.27
C LYS A 51 1.55 -19.87 3.27
N THR A 52 2.09 -19.56 2.09
CA THR A 52 3.48 -19.12 1.95
C THR A 52 3.58 -17.69 1.46
N LEU A 53 4.64 -17.00 1.87
CA LEU A 53 4.90 -15.63 1.44
C LEU A 53 5.02 -15.51 -0.09
N LYS A 54 5.54 -16.54 -0.77
CA LYS A 54 5.58 -16.63 -2.24
C LYS A 54 4.18 -16.58 -2.86
N GLN A 55 3.22 -17.33 -2.31
CA GLN A 55 1.84 -17.34 -2.82
C GLN A 55 1.15 -15.99 -2.58
N HIS A 56 1.39 -15.33 -1.44
CA HIS A 56 0.82 -14.01 -1.16
C HIS A 56 1.37 -12.95 -2.13
N LYS A 57 2.69 -12.98 -2.40
CA LYS A 57 3.34 -12.16 -3.42
C LYS A 57 2.67 -12.32 -4.80
N GLN A 58 2.39 -13.55 -5.21
CA GLN A 58 1.70 -13.84 -6.47
C GLN A 58 0.26 -13.30 -6.50
N LYS A 59 -0.49 -13.42 -5.40
CA LYS A 59 -1.85 -12.87 -5.28
C LYS A 59 -1.86 -11.34 -5.41
N ILE A 60 -0.90 -10.64 -4.81
CA ILE A 60 -0.75 -9.19 -4.93
C ILE A 60 -0.48 -8.79 -6.39
N LEU A 61 0.49 -9.43 -7.04
CA LEU A 61 0.79 -9.16 -8.46
C LEU A 61 -0.40 -9.47 -9.38
N LYS A 62 -1.16 -10.55 -9.10
CA LYS A 62 -2.39 -10.88 -9.84
C LYS A 62 -3.47 -9.82 -9.63
N SER A 63 -3.59 -9.26 -8.43
CA SER A 63 -4.52 -8.17 -8.11
C SER A 63 -4.22 -6.90 -8.91
N PHE A 64 -2.95 -6.49 -9.03
CA PHE A 64 -2.57 -5.35 -9.89
C PHE A 64 -2.99 -5.56 -11.34
N LYS A 65 -2.75 -6.76 -11.88
CA LYS A 65 -3.12 -7.13 -13.25
C LYS A 65 -4.65 -7.13 -13.45
N SER A 66 -5.41 -7.77 -12.56
CA SER A 66 -6.87 -7.86 -12.69
C SER A 66 -7.56 -6.50 -12.58
N LYS A 67 -7.02 -5.61 -11.75
CA LYS A 67 -7.51 -4.23 -11.58
C LYS A 67 -7.02 -3.27 -12.67
N ASN A 68 -6.16 -3.75 -13.57
CA ASN A 68 -5.51 -3.00 -14.64
C ASN A 68 -4.87 -1.70 -14.12
N ILE A 69 -4.17 -1.81 -12.99
CA ILE A 69 -3.48 -0.67 -12.36
C ILE A 69 -2.24 -0.37 -13.20
N LYS A 70 -2.16 0.83 -13.74
CA LYS A 70 -1.02 1.30 -14.53
C LYS A 70 -0.41 2.55 -13.91
N PHE A 71 0.89 2.51 -13.71
CA PHE A 71 1.69 3.63 -13.21
C PHE A 71 2.42 4.29 -14.38
N LYS A 72 2.33 5.62 -14.50
CA LYS A 72 3.13 6.37 -15.47
C LYS A 72 4.61 6.28 -15.06
N LYS A 73 5.50 5.93 -16.00
CA LYS A 73 6.95 5.97 -15.78
C LYS A 73 7.36 7.41 -15.44
N SER A 74 7.98 7.59 -14.28
CA SER A 74 8.48 8.88 -13.80
C SER A 74 9.52 8.65 -12.70
N ASN A 75 10.11 9.73 -12.18
CA ASN A 75 10.92 9.70 -10.97
C ASN A 75 10.08 9.57 -9.68
N ILE A 76 8.75 9.56 -9.79
CA ILE A 76 7.81 9.41 -8.68
C ILE A 76 7.23 7.99 -8.69
N SER A 77 7.15 7.37 -7.52
CA SER A 77 6.56 6.05 -7.33
C SER A 77 5.79 5.96 -6.03
N LEU A 78 4.76 5.13 -5.99
CA LEU A 78 4.03 4.79 -4.77
C LEU A 78 4.77 3.66 -4.06
N ILE A 79 4.99 3.81 -2.76
CA ILE A 79 5.47 2.73 -1.89
C ILE A 79 4.29 2.28 -1.04
N SER A 80 4.03 0.98 -1.02
CA SER A 80 2.93 0.39 -0.24
C SER A 80 3.46 -0.78 0.57
N LEU A 81 3.20 -0.76 1.88
CA LEU A 81 3.51 -1.83 2.82
C LEU A 81 2.24 -2.64 3.07
N TYR A 82 2.24 -3.88 2.61
CA TYR A 82 1.17 -4.83 2.82
C TYR A 82 1.37 -5.62 4.12
N MET A 83 0.43 -5.47 5.05
CA MET A 83 0.31 -6.26 6.26
C MET A 83 -0.54 -7.52 6.00
N HIS A 84 -0.44 -8.52 6.88
CA HIS A 84 -1.21 -9.76 6.80
C HIS A 84 -2.27 -9.76 7.89
N SER A 85 -3.53 -9.99 7.53
CA SER A 85 -4.56 -10.42 8.48
C SER A 85 -4.80 -11.92 8.26
N PRO A 86 -4.28 -12.81 9.13
CA PRO A 86 -4.50 -14.25 9.04
C PRO A 86 -5.97 -14.62 9.24
N SER A 87 -6.65 -13.98 10.20
CA SER A 87 -8.06 -14.22 10.53
C SER A 87 -8.99 -13.91 9.35
N ASP A 88 -8.75 -12.80 8.66
CA ASP A 88 -9.55 -12.40 7.49
C ASP A 88 -9.10 -13.05 6.17
N ASN A 89 -7.94 -13.72 6.17
CA ASN A 89 -7.27 -14.20 4.96
C ASN A 89 -6.99 -13.07 3.94
N LEU A 90 -6.50 -11.92 4.43
CA LEU A 90 -6.27 -10.71 3.62
C LEU A 90 -4.82 -10.20 3.71
N ARG A 91 -4.36 -9.59 2.61
CA ARG A 91 -3.25 -8.64 2.61
C ARG A 91 -3.80 -7.24 2.35
N PHE A 92 -3.70 -6.33 3.32
CA PHE A 92 -4.14 -4.94 3.19
C PHE A 92 -2.93 -4.00 3.28
N ILE A 93 -3.06 -2.78 2.75
CA ILE A 93 -1.99 -1.78 2.81
C ILE A 93 -2.10 -1.07 4.16
N GLY A 94 -1.18 -1.36 5.08
CA GLY A 94 -1.14 -0.71 6.39
C GLY A 94 -0.41 0.61 6.38
N HIS A 95 0.49 0.82 5.40
CA HIS A 95 1.18 2.09 5.23
C HIS A 95 1.52 2.38 3.77
N THR A 96 1.48 3.66 3.38
CA THR A 96 1.85 4.08 2.03
C THR A 96 2.48 5.47 2.01
N GLY A 97 3.31 5.72 1.01
CA GLY A 97 3.88 7.05 0.77
C GLY A 97 4.39 7.21 -0.64
N VAL A 98 4.81 8.42 -0.98
CA VAL A 98 5.33 8.78 -2.30
C VAL A 98 6.85 8.86 -2.25
N LEU A 99 7.49 8.05 -3.07
CA LEU A 99 8.94 8.05 -3.25
C LEU A 99 9.32 8.85 -4.49
N ILE A 100 10.15 9.86 -4.30
CA ILE A 100 10.71 10.71 -5.36
C ILE A 100 12.21 10.37 -5.48
N LYS A 101 12.62 9.91 -6.67
CA LYS A 101 14.03 9.76 -7.00
C LYS A 101 14.61 11.13 -7.33
N ASN A 102 15.57 11.58 -6.52
CA ASN A 102 16.28 12.84 -6.67
C ASN A 102 17.79 12.60 -6.75
N ASN A 103 18.31 12.54 -7.98
CA ASN A 103 19.72 12.24 -8.27
C ASN A 103 20.20 10.94 -7.58
N LYS A 104 21.15 11.07 -6.66
CA LYS A 104 21.73 9.97 -5.86
C LYS A 104 20.94 9.69 -4.56
N SER A 105 19.82 10.37 -4.34
CA SER A 105 19.01 10.26 -3.13
C SER A 105 17.55 9.92 -3.43
N LEU A 106 16.86 9.48 -2.39
CA LEU A 106 15.44 9.16 -2.40
C LEU A 106 14.74 10.04 -1.36
N LEU A 107 13.70 10.75 -1.75
CA LEU A 107 12.85 11.52 -0.84
C LEU A 107 11.54 10.75 -0.66
N PHE A 108 11.20 10.40 0.57
CA PHE A 108 9.97 9.69 0.89
C PHE A 108 9.01 10.62 1.62
N LEU A 109 7.96 11.04 0.93
CA LEU A 109 6.86 11.83 1.48
C LEU A 109 5.79 10.89 2.03
N GLU A 110 5.45 11.03 3.30
CA GLU A 110 4.47 10.19 3.97
C GLU A 110 3.69 10.97 5.03
N LYS A 111 2.58 10.38 5.47
CA LYS A 111 1.86 10.72 6.70
C LYS A 111 2.15 9.59 7.69
N PHE A 112 2.99 9.83 8.69
CA PHE A 112 3.50 8.74 9.54
C PHE A 112 2.38 8.04 10.33
N GLY A 113 1.41 8.81 10.81
CA GLY A 113 0.19 8.35 11.48
C GLY A 113 -0.87 9.46 11.49
N PRO A 114 -2.09 9.19 12.02
CA PRO A 114 -3.22 10.12 12.00
C PRO A 114 -2.89 11.51 12.59
N GLU A 115 -2.19 11.52 13.72
CA GLU A 115 -1.83 12.74 14.47
C GLU A 115 -0.56 13.44 13.97
N ALA A 116 0.30 12.75 13.22
CA ALA A 116 1.61 13.27 12.79
C ALA A 116 1.49 14.22 11.59
N PRO A 117 2.25 15.31 11.43
CA PRO A 117 2.22 16.06 10.17
C PRO A 117 2.72 15.21 8.98
N TYR A 118 2.46 15.66 7.76
CA TYR A 118 3.15 15.10 6.61
C TYR A 118 4.66 15.39 6.73
N GLN A 119 5.48 14.40 6.40
CA GLN A 119 6.93 14.50 6.53
C GLN A 119 7.65 14.01 5.28
N ILE A 120 8.86 14.50 5.07
CA ILE A 120 9.77 14.03 4.02
C ILE A 120 11.05 13.53 4.67
N THR A 121 11.37 12.27 4.43
CA THR A 121 12.62 11.65 4.87
C THR A 121 13.53 11.39 3.68
N LYS A 122 14.80 11.78 3.79
CA LYS A 122 15.82 11.51 2.78
C LYS A 122 16.52 10.19 3.08
N PHE A 123 16.56 9.30 2.09
CA PHE A 123 17.33 8.05 2.13
C PHE A 123 18.39 8.03 1.04
N ASN A 124 19.54 7.42 1.35
CA ASN A 124 20.63 7.23 0.39
C ASN A 124 20.47 5.95 -0.42
N SER A 125 19.59 5.03 0.01
CA SER A 125 19.32 3.78 -0.71
C SER A 125 17.93 3.23 -0.45
N LYS A 126 17.45 2.34 -1.33
CA LYS A 126 16.20 1.61 -1.11
C LYS A 126 16.25 0.70 0.12
N LYS A 127 17.44 0.17 0.45
CA LYS A 127 17.63 -0.67 1.64
C LYS A 127 17.34 0.13 2.92
N GLN A 128 17.79 1.38 3.01
CA GLN A 128 17.48 2.24 4.15
C GLN A 128 15.99 2.55 4.25
N LEU A 129 15.32 2.86 3.13
CA LEU A 129 13.87 3.04 3.09
C LEU A 129 13.13 1.78 3.57
N ILE A 130 13.52 0.59 3.08
CA ILE A 130 12.90 -0.68 3.49
C ILE A 130 13.12 -0.91 4.98
N ASN A 131 14.34 -0.73 5.50
CA ASN A 131 14.63 -0.90 6.92
C ASN A 131 13.82 0.06 7.80
N TYR A 132 13.68 1.32 7.39
CA TYR A 132 12.85 2.30 8.07
C TYR A 132 11.38 1.90 8.11
N LEU A 133 10.83 1.42 6.99
CA LEU A 133 9.45 0.94 6.95
C LEU A 133 9.23 -0.30 7.83
N LEU A 134 10.23 -1.17 7.93
CA LEU A 134 10.19 -2.39 8.74
C LEU A 134 10.50 -2.13 10.23
N SER A 135 11.03 -0.97 10.61
CA SER A 135 11.28 -0.61 12.01
C SER A 135 10.05 -0.01 12.70
N ARG A 136 8.92 0.10 12.00
CA ARG A 136 7.68 0.58 12.61
C ARG A 136 7.12 -0.48 13.56
N ASN A 137 6.57 -0.03 14.68
CA ASN A 137 6.01 -0.91 15.70
C ASN A 137 4.58 -1.38 15.40
N ASP A 138 3.96 -0.85 14.34
CA ASP A 138 2.54 -1.05 13.99
C ASP A 138 2.32 -2.00 12.81
N ILE A 139 3.34 -2.76 12.39
CA ILE A 139 3.27 -3.64 11.20
C ILE A 139 3.03 -5.13 11.54
N TYR A 140 2.89 -5.47 12.81
CA TYR A 140 2.55 -6.80 13.34
C TYR A 140 1.61 -6.66 14.55
N GLY A 141 0.74 -7.65 14.77
CA GLY A 141 -0.15 -7.74 15.94
C GLY A 141 -0.29 -9.16 16.49
N ASP A 142 -0.81 -10.07 15.68
CA ASP A 142 -1.37 -11.39 16.05
C ASP A 142 -0.30 -12.48 16.23
N LYS A 143 0.97 -12.15 15.95
CA LYS A 143 2.17 -13.02 15.92
C LYS A 143 2.13 -14.20 14.92
N THR A 144 1.01 -14.43 14.24
CA THR A 144 0.84 -15.49 13.23
C THR A 144 0.96 -14.96 11.81
N GLU A 145 1.27 -13.68 11.65
CA GLU A 145 1.43 -13.01 10.38
C GLU A 145 2.68 -13.48 9.64
N LEU A 146 2.52 -13.68 8.33
CA LEU A 146 3.66 -13.71 7.43
C LEU A 146 4.23 -12.30 7.30
N SER A 147 5.55 -12.19 7.14
CA SER A 147 6.26 -10.92 7.00
C SER A 147 5.59 -9.93 6.03
N PRO A 148 5.68 -8.61 6.28
CA PRO A 148 5.19 -7.59 5.38
C PRO A 148 5.77 -7.73 3.96
N ILE A 149 5.00 -7.27 2.98
CA ILE A 149 5.45 -7.17 1.59
C ILE A 149 5.45 -5.69 1.22
N ILE A 150 6.56 -5.19 0.69
CA ILE A 150 6.66 -3.80 0.25
C ILE A 150 6.72 -3.78 -1.27
N THR A 151 5.87 -2.97 -1.89
CA THR A 151 5.90 -2.72 -3.33
C THR A 151 6.36 -1.30 -3.63
N GLN A 152 7.06 -1.15 -4.74
CA GLN A 152 7.24 0.12 -5.43
C GLN A 152 6.43 0.06 -6.72
N ASN A 153 5.34 0.83 -6.78
CA ASN A 153 4.29 0.68 -7.77
C ASN A 153 3.79 -0.79 -7.80
N ASP A 154 3.85 -1.44 -8.96
CA ASP A 154 3.45 -2.82 -9.23
C ASP A 154 4.58 -3.84 -9.03
N LYS A 155 5.73 -3.45 -8.47
CA LYS A 155 6.90 -4.32 -8.27
C LYS A 155 7.15 -4.57 -6.80
N ILE A 156 7.35 -5.82 -6.42
CA ILE A 156 7.78 -6.19 -5.06
C ILE A 156 9.24 -5.79 -4.89
N ILE A 157 9.54 -5.02 -3.84
CA ILE A 157 10.91 -4.61 -3.46
C ILE A 157 11.36 -5.24 -2.13
N TYR A 158 10.41 -5.74 -1.34
CA TYR A 158 10.66 -6.55 -0.15
C TYR A 158 9.50 -7.52 0.06
N GLY A 159 9.78 -8.69 0.61
CA GLY A 159 8.73 -9.63 0.99
C GLY A 159 9.32 -10.83 1.71
N GLY A 160 9.97 -10.55 2.84
CA GLY A 160 10.62 -11.51 3.75
C GLY A 160 11.83 -12.24 3.15
N LYS A 161 12.51 -13.01 4.02
CA LYS A 161 13.37 -14.13 3.59
C LYS A 161 12.48 -15.34 3.37
#